data_AF-A0A238U7P9-F1
#
_entry.id   AF-A0A238U7P9-F1
#
_cell.length_a   1.000
_cell.length_b   1.000
_cell.length_c   1.000
_cell.angle_alpha   90.00
_cell.angle_beta   90.00
_cell.angle_gamma   90.00
#
_symmetry.space_group_name_H-M   'P 1'
#
loop_
_entity.id
_entity.type
_entity.pdbx_description
1 polymer ?
#
loop_
_entity_poly.entity_id
_entity_poly.type
_entity_poly.pdbx_seq_one_letter_code
_entity_poly.pdbx_strand_id
1 'polypeptide(L)'
;MKEKLFFLLILVCCFCEAQLDSKDIFYGKVYHYKGSNLDSLYNYAKKHINSEDLCVRLSAENAIIYYNYRLKKYDKVEELTEKLLKKTDSLALLKNVNDCVVKTKIAVFNRLFWTYKNTEEFEKAYNKLLQFSDYVKSINDTEFDKFHYLVTINMSKALIKNELKLENDSKKILLNIIKDIENKKVSKIDTGNFNHIIDKKAAANNLLGKTYLLLSKREKKPELLDSTIYYYNKAYKYAKLFIPPHPDSELMYTLKMTEVYISKGAYEKALELVNNYAKINNGHEYLQESFMNKAICFHNLQKSDSAIYYAHKLIEIPNLSKSFLITGYDILSNQYIKKNQLKKAYKYSKLTLSEFDKARLQQDKTYQLLYDNDIEKIKELNQSILKSEKSKYTNIILTFALILFIAFSFFLFKRKKYKNKIVDIQNKEKEEDIKIEISKEKESQKVEYNIDEELENKILAKINTIDNELSFLKPDFTINTLAKDLQTNSTYISFIFNKNKNETFKQYYSKRKIDYIVEKLNDEKIYRNYSIQALAEEVGYTNASAFTRVFKKYMNITPSAYIKNLKE
;
A
#
# COMPACT_ATOMS: atom_id res chain seq x y z
N MET A 1 39.28 39.12 12.83
CA MET A 1 39.82 40.20 13.68
C MET A 1 39.94 39.61 15.06
N LYS A 2 41.07 39.46 15.75
CA LYS A 2 42.51 39.79 15.67
C LYS A 2 43.09 38.90 16.80
N GLU A 3 44.22 38.19 16.78
CA GLU A 3 45.54 38.29 16.13
C GLU A 3 46.17 36.88 16.23
N LYS A 4 46.51 36.20 15.13
CA LYS A 4 47.89 36.07 14.60
C LYS A 4 48.94 37.03 15.17
N LEU A 5 49.82 36.54 16.05
CA LEU A 5 51.27 36.80 16.03
C LEU A 5 51.98 35.93 17.09
N PHE A 6 52.75 34.92 16.67
CA PHE A 6 54.10 34.65 17.18
C PHE A 6 54.71 33.51 16.34
N PHE A 7 55.31 33.88 15.22
CA PHE A 7 56.30 33.10 14.51
C PHE A 7 57.65 33.80 14.74
N LEU A 8 58.73 33.00 14.76
CA LEU A 8 60.15 33.38 14.84
C LEU A 8 60.74 33.73 16.22
N LEU A 9 61.36 32.71 16.83
CA LEU A 9 62.67 32.87 17.45
C LEU A 9 63.50 31.62 17.09
N ILE A 10 64.16 31.71 15.93
CA ILE A 10 65.30 30.86 15.58
C ILE A 10 66.51 31.57 16.15
N LEU A 11 67.19 30.96 17.12
CA LEU A 11 68.62 31.15 17.36
C LEU A 11 69.17 29.92 18.09
N VAL A 12 69.67 29.00 17.25
CA VAL A 12 70.89 28.21 17.45
C VAL A 12 71.02 27.53 18.82
N CYS A 13 70.42 26.35 18.93
CA CYS A 13 70.96 25.25 19.72
C CYS A 13 71.24 24.10 18.77
N CYS A 14 72.48 23.60 18.84
CA CYS A 14 73.13 22.60 18.02
C CYS A 14 72.22 21.49 17.45
N PHE A 15 72.46 21.22 16.18
CA PHE A 15 72.13 20.01 15.43
C PHE A 15 72.04 18.75 16.31
N CYS A 16 70.81 18.32 16.55
CA CYS A 16 70.45 16.91 16.61
C CYS A 16 69.03 16.82 16.05
N GLU A 17 68.87 17.07 14.75
CA GLU A 17 67.69 16.58 14.02
C GLU A 17 67.76 15.06 14.11
N ALA A 18 67.00 14.48 15.04
CA ALA A 18 66.68 13.07 14.97
C ALA A 18 65.98 12.86 13.62
N GLN A 19 66.69 12.31 12.64
CA GLN A 19 66.11 11.79 11.41
C GLN A 19 65.03 10.79 11.81
N LEU A 20 63.77 11.21 11.80
CA LEU A 20 62.64 10.29 11.93
C LEU A 20 62.77 9.26 10.82
N ASP A 21 62.81 7.97 11.20
CA ASP A 21 62.92 6.88 10.23
C ASP A 21 61.77 7.00 9.22
N SER A 22 62.09 6.80 7.94
CA SER A 22 61.13 6.69 6.84
C SER A 22 59.93 5.78 7.18
N LYS A 23 60.12 4.76 8.02
CA LYS A 23 59.07 3.86 8.52
C LYS A 23 58.11 4.57 9.48
N ASP A 24 58.62 5.35 10.43
CA ASP A 24 57.80 6.08 11.41
C ASP A 24 56.93 7.12 10.71
N ILE A 25 57.47 7.79 9.69
CA ILE A 25 56.72 8.70 8.83
C ILE A 25 55.59 7.96 8.10
N PHE A 26 55.85 6.76 7.59
CA PHE A 26 54.84 5.95 6.93
C PHE A 26 53.72 5.55 7.89
N TYR A 27 54.06 4.98 9.05
CA TYR A 27 53.06 4.57 10.05
C TYR A 27 52.25 5.75 10.56
N GLY A 28 52.89 6.89 10.82
CA GLY A 28 52.22 8.13 11.22
C GLY A 28 51.19 8.60 10.19
N LYS A 29 51.54 8.59 8.90
CA LYS A 29 50.61 8.97 7.81
C LYS A 29 49.48 7.97 7.62
N VAL A 30 49.74 6.67 7.69
CA VAL A 30 48.69 5.63 7.65
C VAL A 30 47.71 5.83 8.80
N TYR A 31 48.22 6.04 10.01
CA TYR A 31 47.39 6.29 11.19
C TYR A 31 46.54 7.55 11.04
N HIS A 32 47.16 8.65 10.61
CA HIS A 32 46.48 9.92 10.37
C HIS A 32 45.34 9.79 9.34
N TYR A 33 45.64 9.27 8.13
CA TYR A 33 44.63 9.17 7.07
C TYR A 33 43.52 8.17 7.38
N LYS A 34 43.80 7.12 8.16
CA LYS A 34 42.76 6.18 8.62
C LYS A 34 41.64 6.88 9.39
N GLY A 35 41.97 7.93 10.14
CA GLY A 35 41.03 8.75 10.91
C GLY A 35 40.44 9.94 10.15
N SER A 36 41.08 10.41 9.07
CA SER A 36 40.72 11.69 8.43
C SER A 36 40.29 11.58 6.96
N ASN A 37 40.95 10.76 6.13
CA ASN A 37 40.70 10.72 4.68
C ASN A 37 41.04 9.34 4.08
N LEU A 38 39.99 8.62 3.67
CA LEU A 38 40.11 7.25 3.15
C LEU A 38 40.79 7.16 1.79
N ASP A 39 40.61 8.15 0.90
CA ASP A 39 41.23 8.15 -0.43
C ASP A 39 42.73 8.43 -0.32
N SER A 40 43.12 9.36 0.56
CA SER A 40 44.51 9.61 0.90
C SER A 40 45.16 8.38 1.53
N LEU A 41 44.46 7.66 2.41
CA LEU A 41 44.94 6.39 2.96
C LEU A 41 45.23 5.39 1.84
N TYR A 42 44.29 5.20 0.90
CA TYR A 42 44.44 4.25 -0.20
C TYR A 42 45.61 4.61 -1.11
N ASN A 43 45.66 5.87 -1.57
CA ASN A 43 46.71 6.36 -2.45
C ASN A 43 48.09 6.28 -1.80
N TYR A 44 48.19 6.60 -0.50
CA TYR A 44 49.43 6.50 0.24
C TYR A 44 49.86 5.04 0.41
N ALA A 45 48.96 4.16 0.85
CA ALA A 45 49.25 2.73 1.00
C ALA A 45 49.67 2.08 -0.32
N LYS A 46 49.03 2.42 -1.44
CA LYS A 46 49.34 1.87 -2.77
C LYS A 46 50.79 2.16 -3.20
N LYS A 47 51.36 3.31 -2.84
CA LYS A 47 52.76 3.65 -3.14
C LYS A 47 53.76 2.75 -2.41
N HIS A 48 53.36 2.14 -1.30
CA HIS A 48 54.23 1.35 -0.43
C HIS A 48 54.01 -0.17 -0.52
N ILE A 49 53.15 -0.64 -1.43
CA ILE A 49 52.85 -2.09 -1.59
C ILE A 49 54.04 -2.89 -2.13
N ASN A 50 55.02 -2.22 -2.75
CA ASN A 50 56.26 -2.79 -3.26
C ASN A 50 57.48 -2.38 -2.42
N SER A 51 57.27 -1.85 -1.21
CA SER A 51 58.36 -1.47 -0.30
C SER A 51 59.30 -2.65 -0.03
N GLU A 52 60.61 -2.42 -0.07
CA GLU A 52 61.62 -3.42 0.29
C GLU A 52 61.45 -3.86 1.75
N ASP A 53 61.09 -2.93 2.64
CA ASP A 53 60.73 -3.25 4.02
C ASP A 53 59.44 -4.06 4.12
N LEU A 54 59.54 -5.26 4.72
CA LEU A 54 58.44 -6.20 4.90
C LEU A 54 57.27 -5.62 5.72
N CYS A 55 57.57 -4.94 6.83
CA CYS A 55 56.55 -4.44 7.75
C CYS A 55 55.75 -3.29 7.13
N VAL A 56 56.44 -2.38 6.42
CA VAL A 56 55.80 -1.32 5.62
C VAL A 56 54.88 -1.94 4.57
N ARG A 57 55.34 -3.00 3.89
CA ARG A 57 54.56 -3.72 2.86
C ARG A 57 53.28 -4.34 3.44
N LEU A 58 53.40 -5.07 4.55
CA LEU A 58 52.26 -5.70 5.24
C LEU A 58 51.26 -4.65 5.75
N SER A 59 51.76 -3.54 6.30
CA SER A 59 50.93 -2.44 6.76
C SER A 59 50.20 -1.72 5.61
N ALA A 60 50.86 -1.53 4.46
CA ALA A 60 50.25 -1.02 3.24
C ALA A 60 49.12 -1.93 2.71
N GLU A 61 49.36 -3.24 2.64
CA GLU A 61 48.34 -4.23 2.24
C GLU A 61 47.12 -4.19 3.20
N ASN A 62 47.37 -4.15 4.51
CA ASN A 62 46.31 -4.03 5.52
C ASN A 62 45.54 -2.71 5.44
N ALA A 63 46.20 -1.59 5.10
CA ALA A 63 45.55 -0.31 4.88
C ALA A 63 44.62 -0.33 3.65
N ILE A 64 45.02 -0.99 2.57
CA ILE A 64 44.17 -1.19 1.38
C ILE A 64 42.95 -2.07 1.70
N ILE A 65 43.14 -3.13 2.49
CA ILE A 65 42.02 -3.94 3.00
C ILE A 65 41.10 -3.06 3.85
N TYR A 66 41.65 -2.20 4.72
CA TYR A 66 40.87 -1.29 5.53
C TYR A 66 40.01 -0.34 4.69
N TYR A 67 40.58 0.24 3.64
CA TYR A 67 39.86 1.08 2.69
C TYR A 67 38.65 0.35 2.07
N ASN A 68 38.86 -0.86 1.51
CA ASN A 68 37.76 -1.62 0.89
C ASN A 68 36.66 -2.00 1.90
N TYR A 69 37.05 -2.31 3.14
CA TYR A 69 36.10 -2.59 4.21
C TYR A 69 35.26 -1.37 4.59
N ARG A 70 35.85 -0.17 4.61
CA ARG A 70 35.09 1.07 4.86
C ARG A 70 34.11 1.39 3.72
N LEU A 71 34.43 0.97 2.49
CA LEU A 71 33.52 1.02 1.35
C LEU A 71 32.50 -0.15 1.31
N LYS A 72 32.48 -1.02 2.33
CA LYS A 72 31.59 -2.20 2.44
C LYS A 72 31.72 -3.17 1.25
N LYS A 73 32.89 -3.23 0.59
CA LYS A 73 33.18 -4.18 -0.50
C LYS A 73 33.62 -5.53 0.09
N TYR A 74 32.72 -6.21 0.79
CA TYR A 74 33.07 -7.34 1.65
C TYR A 74 33.68 -8.54 0.91
N ASP A 75 33.21 -8.90 -0.28
CA ASP A 75 33.80 -10.00 -1.08
C ASP A 75 35.28 -9.74 -1.38
N LYS A 76 35.61 -8.51 -1.79
CA LYS A 76 36.99 -8.09 -2.05
C LYS A 76 37.82 -8.03 -0.77
N VAL A 77 37.20 -7.67 0.36
CA VAL A 77 37.88 -7.66 1.66
C VAL A 77 38.22 -9.08 2.08
N GLU A 78 37.30 -10.02 1.95
CA GLU A 78 37.53 -11.44 2.25
C GLU A 78 38.70 -11.97 1.42
N GLU A 79 38.64 -11.84 0.08
CA GLU A 79 39.68 -12.29 -0.84
C GLU A 79 41.08 -11.75 -0.46
N LEU A 80 41.20 -10.42 -0.31
CA LEU A 80 42.47 -9.77 0.01
C LEU A 80 42.97 -10.16 1.41
N THR A 81 42.06 -10.30 2.37
CA THR A 81 42.43 -10.63 3.75
C THR A 81 42.87 -12.08 3.86
N GLU A 82 42.21 -13.02 3.18
CA GLU A 82 42.65 -14.43 3.13
C GLU A 82 44.01 -14.58 2.45
N LYS A 83 44.27 -13.82 1.38
CA LYS A 83 45.59 -13.78 0.73
C LYS A 83 46.67 -13.29 1.69
N LEU A 84 46.39 -12.22 2.44
CA LEU A 84 47.32 -11.68 3.43
C LEU A 84 47.52 -12.65 4.61
N LEU A 85 46.47 -13.36 5.05
CA LEU A 85 46.58 -14.39 6.09
C LEU A 85 47.58 -15.47 5.68
N LYS A 86 47.40 -16.08 4.48
CA LYS A 86 48.30 -17.11 3.94
C LYS A 86 49.74 -16.62 3.86
N LYS A 87 49.95 -15.36 3.46
CA LYS A 87 51.27 -14.72 3.44
C LYS A 87 51.86 -14.64 4.84
N THR A 88 51.11 -14.17 5.85
CA THR A 88 51.60 -14.13 7.23
C THR A 88 51.86 -15.52 7.83
N ASP A 89 51.09 -16.54 7.46
CA ASP A 89 51.33 -17.93 7.86
C ASP A 89 52.68 -18.44 7.33
N SER A 90 52.96 -18.20 6.05
CA SER A 90 54.24 -18.60 5.44
C SER A 90 55.46 -17.88 6.06
N LEU A 91 55.31 -16.62 6.45
CA LEU A 91 56.37 -15.82 7.07
C LEU A 91 56.65 -16.23 8.52
N ALA A 92 55.65 -16.75 9.24
CA ALA A 92 55.80 -17.19 10.63
C ALA A 92 56.66 -18.46 10.79
N LEU A 93 56.91 -19.20 9.69
CA LEU A 93 57.78 -20.38 9.66
C LEU A 93 59.28 -20.02 9.60
N LEU A 94 59.61 -18.76 9.30
CA LEU A 94 60.97 -18.25 9.28
C LEU A 94 61.34 -17.82 10.72
N LYS A 95 62.37 -18.43 11.31
CA LYS A 95 62.82 -18.14 12.68
C LYS A 95 63.01 -16.63 12.90
N ASN A 96 62.61 -16.16 14.08
CA ASN A 96 62.43 -14.75 14.50
C ASN A 96 61.16 -14.11 13.93
N VAL A 97 60.02 -14.41 14.56
CA VAL A 97 58.72 -13.80 14.23
C VAL A 97 58.82 -12.30 14.51
N ASN A 98 58.95 -11.52 13.45
CA ASN A 98 58.96 -10.07 13.52
C ASN A 98 57.61 -9.59 14.10
N ASP A 99 57.64 -8.73 15.12
CA ASP A 99 56.47 -8.15 15.80
C ASP A 99 55.41 -7.63 14.81
N CYS A 100 55.84 -7.08 13.66
CA CYS A 100 54.94 -6.60 12.64
C CYS A 100 54.12 -7.71 11.95
N VAL A 101 54.67 -8.93 11.81
CA VAL A 101 53.97 -10.10 11.26
C VAL A 101 52.88 -10.54 12.24
N VAL A 102 53.18 -10.57 13.54
CA VAL A 102 52.20 -10.86 14.60
C VAL A 102 51.06 -9.86 14.56
N LYS A 103 51.38 -8.57 14.62
CA LYS A 103 50.40 -7.47 14.57
C LYS A 103 49.54 -7.52 13.30
N THR A 104 50.15 -7.83 12.15
CA THR A 104 49.41 -7.97 10.88
C THR A 104 48.45 -9.15 10.93
N LYS A 105 48.89 -10.31 11.40
CA LYS A 105 48.06 -11.52 11.48
C LYS A 105 46.88 -11.34 12.43
N ILE A 106 47.08 -10.68 13.57
CA ILE A 106 46.01 -10.25 14.48
C ILE A 106 45.00 -9.33 13.77
N ALA A 107 45.48 -8.33 13.04
CA ALA A 107 44.63 -7.39 12.30
C ALA A 107 43.79 -8.09 11.23
N VAL A 108 44.36 -9.09 10.54
CA VAL A 108 43.70 -9.93 9.55
C VAL A 108 42.62 -10.80 10.19
N PHE A 109 42.91 -11.49 11.30
CA PHE A 109 41.89 -12.27 12.02
C PHE A 109 40.71 -11.40 12.44
N ASN A 110 40.99 -10.24 13.04
CA ASN A 110 39.97 -9.29 13.42
C ASN A 110 39.16 -8.80 12.21
N ARG A 111 39.82 -8.55 11.07
CA ARG A 111 39.13 -8.13 9.83
C ARG A 111 38.19 -9.19 9.30
N LEU A 112 38.63 -10.44 9.21
CA LEU A 112 37.79 -11.55 8.75
C LEU A 112 36.60 -11.74 9.69
N PHE A 113 36.82 -11.70 11.01
CA PHE A 113 35.73 -11.76 11.99
C PHE A 113 34.68 -10.68 11.73
N TRP A 114 35.07 -9.40 11.63
CA TRP A 114 34.13 -8.31 11.40
C TRP A 114 33.47 -8.37 10.01
N THR A 115 34.19 -8.86 8.99
CA THR A 115 33.64 -9.08 7.64
C THR A 115 32.53 -10.11 7.70
N TYR A 116 32.80 -11.32 8.21
CA TYR A 116 31.81 -12.38 8.37
C TYR A 116 30.66 -12.01 9.30
N LYS A 117 30.91 -11.26 10.38
CA LYS A 117 29.83 -10.76 11.23
C LYS A 117 28.91 -9.81 10.46
N ASN A 118 29.46 -8.92 9.63
CA ASN A 118 28.68 -7.91 8.90
C ASN A 118 27.98 -8.48 7.66
N THR A 119 28.49 -9.57 7.08
CA THR A 119 27.82 -10.37 6.05
C THR A 119 26.90 -11.44 6.64
N GLU A 120 26.75 -11.46 7.96
CA GLU A 120 25.89 -12.37 8.72
C GLU A 120 26.27 -13.86 8.69
N GLU A 121 27.49 -14.17 8.29
CA GLU A 121 28.06 -15.51 8.28
C GLU A 121 28.59 -15.87 9.69
N PHE A 122 27.69 -15.93 10.68
CA PHE A 122 28.06 -16.05 12.10
C PHE A 122 28.87 -17.29 12.44
N GLU A 123 28.63 -18.41 11.75
CA GLU A 123 29.43 -19.63 11.94
C GLU A 123 30.87 -19.42 11.46
N LYS A 124 31.07 -18.83 10.28
CA LYS A 124 32.41 -18.45 9.78
C LYS A 124 33.07 -17.45 10.73
N ALA A 125 32.33 -16.44 11.19
CA ALA A 125 32.83 -15.45 12.15
C ALA A 125 33.27 -16.11 13.47
N TYR A 126 32.47 -17.02 14.01
CA TYR A 126 32.78 -17.74 15.25
C TYR A 126 34.00 -18.66 15.07
N ASN A 127 34.05 -19.44 13.98
CA ASN A 127 35.20 -20.28 13.65
C ASN A 127 36.49 -19.46 13.52
N LYS A 128 36.40 -18.26 12.93
CA LYS A 128 37.55 -17.35 12.84
C LYS A 128 38.00 -16.83 14.20
N LEU A 129 37.08 -16.60 15.15
CA LEU A 129 37.42 -16.25 16.54
C LEU A 129 38.09 -17.41 17.30
N LEU A 130 37.76 -18.67 16.98
CA LEU A 130 38.46 -19.83 17.55
C LEU A 130 39.90 -19.87 17.06
N GLN A 131 40.11 -19.80 15.74
CA GLN A 131 41.46 -19.72 15.14
C GLN A 131 42.27 -18.55 15.69
N PHE A 132 41.63 -17.38 15.83
CA PHE A 132 42.28 -16.20 16.40
C PHE A 132 42.68 -16.40 17.86
N SER A 133 41.80 -17.00 18.68
CA SER A 133 42.10 -17.35 20.07
C SER A 133 43.29 -18.30 20.16
N ASP A 134 43.35 -19.33 19.32
CA ASP A 134 44.43 -20.32 19.34
C ASP A 134 45.75 -19.71 18.91
N TYR A 135 45.72 -18.86 17.88
CA TYR A 135 46.88 -18.08 17.47
C TYR A 135 47.40 -17.20 18.62
N VAL A 136 46.54 -16.41 19.26
CA VAL A 136 46.93 -15.55 20.40
C VAL A 136 47.54 -16.35 21.55
N LYS A 137 47.01 -17.54 21.85
CA LYS A 137 47.57 -18.42 22.90
C LYS A 137 48.95 -18.94 22.54
N SER A 138 49.17 -19.28 21.26
CA SER A 138 50.41 -19.84 20.71
C SER A 138 51.60 -18.86 20.66
N ILE A 139 51.37 -17.56 20.78
CA ILE A 139 52.44 -16.55 20.75
C ILE A 139 53.34 -16.73 21.98
N ASN A 140 54.58 -17.14 21.79
CA ASN A 140 55.54 -17.35 22.89
C ASN A 140 56.35 -16.07 23.16
N ASP A 141 55.66 -15.02 23.54
CA ASP A 141 56.23 -13.73 23.94
C ASP A 141 55.58 -13.32 25.27
N THR A 142 56.41 -13.08 26.29
CA THR A 142 55.97 -12.68 27.64
C THR A 142 55.58 -11.22 27.74
N GLU A 143 56.07 -10.36 26.84
CA GLU A 143 55.71 -8.94 26.78
C GLU A 143 54.40 -8.71 25.99
N PHE A 144 54.01 -9.67 25.16
CA PHE A 144 52.77 -9.61 24.39
C PHE A 144 51.53 -9.73 25.29
N ASP A 145 50.66 -8.72 25.27
CA ASP A 145 49.43 -8.66 26.07
C ASP A 145 48.34 -9.63 25.56
N LYS A 146 48.53 -10.93 25.82
CA LYS A 146 47.54 -11.97 25.50
C LYS A 146 46.19 -11.71 26.17
N PHE A 147 46.22 -11.18 27.40
CA PHE A 147 45.02 -10.97 28.20
C PHE A 147 44.05 -10.05 27.46
N HIS A 148 44.53 -8.93 26.94
CA HIS A 148 43.72 -8.01 26.15
C HIS A 148 42.99 -8.69 24.98
N TYR A 149 43.76 -9.41 24.15
CA TYR A 149 43.22 -10.01 22.95
C TYR A 149 42.22 -11.12 23.29
N LEU A 150 42.54 -11.96 24.28
CA LEU A 150 41.63 -13.03 24.70
C LEU A 150 40.32 -12.50 25.28
N VAL A 151 40.37 -11.42 26.08
CA VAL A 151 39.16 -10.73 26.55
C VAL A 151 38.32 -10.24 25.37
N THR A 152 38.94 -9.53 24.43
CA THR A 152 38.24 -8.98 23.25
C THR A 152 37.64 -10.07 22.37
N ILE A 153 38.38 -11.17 22.16
CA ILE A 153 37.93 -12.33 21.39
C ILE A 153 36.74 -13.01 22.08
N ASN A 154 36.81 -13.24 23.40
CA ASN A 154 35.71 -13.89 24.11
C ASN A 154 34.46 -13.00 24.20
N MET A 155 34.62 -11.67 24.32
CA MET A 155 33.49 -10.74 24.16
C MET A 155 32.88 -10.83 22.76
N SER A 156 33.71 -10.95 21.71
CA SER A 156 33.25 -11.12 20.34
C SER A 156 32.52 -12.46 20.14
N LYS A 157 32.97 -13.55 20.80
CA LYS A 157 32.26 -14.84 20.83
C LYS A 157 30.90 -14.70 21.51
N ALA A 158 30.83 -14.01 22.64
CA ALA A 158 29.58 -13.74 23.35
C ALA A 158 28.61 -12.91 22.50
N LEU A 159 29.13 -11.91 21.79
CA LEU A 159 28.35 -11.13 20.82
C LEU A 159 27.73 -12.04 19.76
N ILE A 160 28.52 -12.90 19.11
CA ILE A 160 28.00 -13.85 18.10
C ILE A 160 26.98 -14.82 18.71
N LYS A 161 27.19 -15.27 19.94
CA LYS A 161 26.22 -16.12 20.66
C LYS A 161 24.89 -15.39 20.89
N ASN A 162 24.89 -14.09 21.20
CA ASN A 162 23.64 -13.32 21.25
C ASN A 162 22.95 -13.30 19.88
N GLU A 163 23.71 -13.07 18.79
CA GLU A 163 23.16 -13.06 17.44
C GLU A 163 22.56 -14.40 17.01
N LEU A 164 23.12 -15.51 17.49
CA LEU A 164 22.63 -16.87 17.27
C LEU A 164 21.52 -17.29 18.25
N LYS A 165 20.98 -16.37 19.06
CA LYS A 165 19.98 -16.66 20.11
C LYS A 165 20.48 -17.71 21.12
N LEU A 166 21.75 -17.65 21.47
CA LEU A 166 22.44 -18.47 22.48
C LEU A 166 22.87 -17.61 23.68
N GLU A 167 21.98 -16.75 24.16
CA GLU A 167 22.23 -15.74 25.21
C GLU A 167 22.66 -16.35 26.54
N ASN A 168 22.25 -17.59 26.85
CA ASN A 168 22.70 -18.27 28.08
C ASN A 168 24.19 -18.65 28.02
N ASP A 169 24.70 -19.03 26.85
CA ASP A 169 26.15 -19.25 26.63
C ASP A 169 26.91 -17.93 26.65
N SER A 170 26.37 -16.91 25.96
CA SER A 170 26.92 -15.55 25.98
C SER A 170 27.08 -15.02 27.41
N LYS A 171 26.03 -15.15 28.23
CA LYS A 171 26.02 -14.77 29.65
C LYS A 171 27.14 -15.47 30.43
N LYS A 172 27.31 -16.78 30.26
CA LYS A 172 28.39 -17.55 30.93
C LYS A 172 29.77 -17.02 30.54
N ILE A 173 30.00 -16.79 29.25
CA ILE A 173 31.27 -16.23 28.74
C ILE A 173 31.55 -14.86 29.37
N LEU A 174 30.55 -13.97 29.37
CA LEU A 174 30.70 -12.60 29.85
C LEU A 174 30.93 -12.52 31.37
N LEU A 175 30.22 -13.34 32.16
CA LEU A 175 30.43 -13.39 33.61
C LEU A 175 31.84 -13.82 33.97
N ASN A 176 32.39 -14.82 33.27
CA ASN A 176 33.78 -15.26 33.47
C ASN A 176 34.78 -14.15 33.12
N ILE A 177 34.60 -13.51 31.95
CA ILE A 177 35.48 -12.40 31.53
C ILE A 177 35.41 -11.22 32.50
N ILE A 178 34.21 -10.83 32.95
CA ILE A 178 34.04 -9.71 33.87
C ILE A 178 34.77 -9.99 35.19
N LYS A 179 34.67 -11.21 35.71
CA LYS A 179 35.43 -11.64 36.89
C LYS A 179 36.93 -11.47 36.69
N ASP A 180 37.45 -11.89 35.53
CA ASP A 180 38.89 -11.81 35.23
C ASP A 180 39.37 -10.35 35.08
N ILE A 181 38.60 -9.49 34.39
CA ILE A 181 38.95 -8.08 34.20
C ILE A 181 38.83 -7.28 35.51
N GLU A 182 37.85 -7.60 36.36
CA GLU A 182 37.68 -6.88 37.64
C GLU A 182 38.88 -7.02 38.57
N ASN A 183 39.53 -8.18 38.54
CA ASN A 183 40.74 -8.45 39.32
C ASN A 183 41.98 -7.69 38.82
N LYS A 184 41.95 -7.12 37.60
CA LYS A 184 43.05 -6.32 37.08
C LYS A 184 43.04 -4.91 37.69
N LYS A 185 44.08 -4.63 38.49
CA LYS A 185 44.44 -3.28 38.96
C LYS A 185 45.24 -2.57 37.88
N VAL A 186 44.95 -1.29 37.67
CA VAL A 186 45.66 -0.42 36.70
C VAL A 186 45.97 0.92 37.33
N SER A 187 47.18 1.41 37.09
CA SER A 187 47.62 2.75 37.51
C SER A 187 47.08 3.82 36.56
N LYS A 188 46.70 4.99 37.09
CA LYS A 188 46.28 6.14 36.27
C LYS A 188 47.46 6.87 35.60
N ILE A 189 48.69 6.54 35.96
CA ILE A 189 49.90 7.18 35.42
C ILE A 189 50.08 6.80 33.95
N ASP A 190 49.92 5.51 33.63
CA ASP A 190 49.84 5.03 32.25
C ASP A 190 48.38 5.14 31.76
N THR A 191 48.05 6.32 31.24
CA THR A 191 46.69 6.63 30.77
C THR A 191 46.24 5.72 29.62
N GLY A 192 47.17 5.24 28.78
CA GLY A 192 46.87 4.34 27.67
C GLY A 192 46.37 2.99 28.16
N ASN A 193 47.17 2.32 29.00
CA ASN A 193 46.80 1.03 29.60
C ASN A 193 45.58 1.16 30.54
N PHE A 194 45.50 2.25 31.30
CA PHE A 194 44.35 2.54 32.15
C PHE A 194 43.05 2.61 31.34
N ASN A 195 42.99 3.46 30.31
CA ASN A 195 41.80 3.62 29.47
C ASN A 195 41.42 2.31 28.80
N HIS A 196 42.40 1.52 28.40
CA HIS A 196 42.16 0.25 27.73
C HIS A 196 41.49 -0.78 28.63
N ILE A 197 41.93 -0.92 29.88
CA ILE A 197 41.23 -1.79 30.86
C ILE A 197 39.85 -1.24 31.21
N ILE A 198 39.72 0.08 31.35
CA ILE A 198 38.42 0.72 31.58
C ILE A 198 37.44 0.47 30.41
N ASP A 199 37.91 0.53 29.16
CA ASP A 199 37.15 0.16 27.97
C ASP A 199 36.63 -1.28 28.08
N LYS A 200 37.48 -2.24 28.45
CA LYS A 200 37.04 -3.64 28.62
C LYS A 200 36.02 -3.82 29.72
N LYS A 201 36.20 -3.14 30.86
CA LYS A 201 35.21 -3.15 31.96
C LYS A 201 33.88 -2.58 31.49
N ALA A 202 33.88 -1.42 30.82
CA ALA A 202 32.66 -0.80 30.31
C ALA A 202 31.98 -1.66 29.23
N ALA A 203 32.73 -2.13 28.24
CA ALA A 203 32.21 -2.87 27.10
C ALA A 203 31.68 -4.26 27.49
N ALA A 204 32.36 -4.99 28.38
CA ALA A 204 31.88 -6.30 28.85
C ALA A 204 30.57 -6.18 29.66
N ASN A 205 30.49 -5.19 30.56
CA ASN A 205 29.27 -4.92 31.33
C ASN A 205 28.12 -4.45 30.42
N ASN A 206 28.41 -3.61 29.41
CA ASN A 206 27.43 -3.22 28.41
C ASN A 206 26.89 -4.42 27.62
N LEU A 207 27.76 -5.31 27.15
CA LEU A 207 27.35 -6.48 26.41
C LEU A 207 26.53 -7.44 27.29
N LEU A 208 26.91 -7.61 28.56
CA LEU A 208 26.15 -8.42 29.51
C LEU A 208 24.77 -7.82 29.81
N GLY A 209 24.68 -6.50 29.98
CA GLY A 209 23.39 -5.80 30.09
C GLY A 209 22.50 -6.08 28.89
N LYS A 210 23.03 -5.97 27.66
CA LYS A 210 22.28 -6.31 26.44
C LYS A 210 21.86 -7.79 26.41
N THR A 211 22.73 -8.71 26.84
CA THR A 211 22.39 -10.14 26.95
C THR A 211 21.22 -10.37 27.90
N TYR A 212 21.18 -9.71 29.07
CA TYR A 212 20.03 -9.80 29.98
C TYR A 212 18.75 -9.21 29.39
N LEU A 213 18.85 -8.11 28.62
CA LEU A 213 17.70 -7.52 27.94
C LEU A 213 17.10 -8.49 26.91
N LEU A 214 17.95 -9.16 26.13
CA LEU A 214 17.52 -10.17 25.15
C LEU A 214 16.90 -11.39 25.87
N LEU A 215 17.52 -11.87 26.94
CA LEU A 215 16.98 -12.95 27.78
C LEU A 215 15.61 -12.61 28.36
N SER A 216 15.42 -11.38 28.84
CA SER A 216 14.14 -10.92 29.39
C SER A 216 13.01 -11.06 28.37
N LYS A 217 13.25 -10.65 27.11
CA LYS A 217 12.28 -10.76 26.02
C LYS A 217 11.99 -12.22 25.67
N ARG A 218 13.05 -13.00 25.43
CA ARG A 218 12.92 -14.39 24.96
C ARG A 218 12.31 -15.33 25.99
N GLU A 219 12.73 -15.21 27.25
CA GLU A 219 12.21 -16.04 28.35
C GLU A 219 10.92 -15.45 28.96
N LYS A 220 10.47 -14.28 28.49
CA LYS A 220 9.33 -13.53 29.03
C LYS A 220 9.46 -13.27 30.54
N LYS A 221 10.67 -12.92 30.97
CA LYS A 221 11.06 -12.67 32.37
C LYS A 221 11.41 -11.20 32.58
N PRO A 222 10.44 -10.32 32.89
CA PRO A 222 10.67 -8.88 33.06
C PRO A 222 11.62 -8.56 34.23
N GLU A 223 11.77 -9.44 35.22
CA GLU A 223 12.72 -9.30 36.33
C GLU A 223 14.19 -9.23 35.88
N LEU A 224 14.51 -9.80 34.71
CA LEU A 224 15.87 -9.71 34.13
C LEU A 224 16.20 -8.29 33.64
N LEU A 225 15.22 -7.39 33.53
CA LEU A 225 15.45 -5.97 33.23
C LEU A 225 16.17 -5.27 34.38
N ASP A 226 16.03 -5.73 35.62
CA ASP A 226 16.77 -5.15 36.74
C ASP A 226 18.27 -5.50 36.66
N SER A 227 18.60 -6.72 36.22
CA SER A 227 19.98 -7.10 35.88
C SER A 227 20.52 -6.26 34.72
N THR A 228 19.69 -6.00 33.70
CA THR A 228 20.05 -5.12 32.57
C THR A 228 20.46 -3.73 33.06
N ILE A 229 19.64 -3.11 33.91
CA ILE A 229 19.91 -1.79 34.52
C ILE A 229 21.19 -1.83 35.34
N TYR A 230 21.37 -2.85 36.18
CA TYR A 230 22.56 -3.01 37.01
C TYR A 230 23.85 -2.98 36.17
N TYR A 231 23.90 -3.78 35.10
CA TYR A 231 25.10 -3.88 34.27
C TYR A 231 25.32 -2.65 33.38
N TYR A 232 24.26 -2.00 32.87
CA TYR A 232 24.40 -0.70 32.18
C TYR A 232 24.90 0.41 33.11
N ASN A 233 24.40 0.48 34.35
CA ASN A 233 24.89 1.40 35.37
C ASN A 233 26.38 1.17 35.67
N LYS A 234 26.77 -0.09 35.82
CA LYS A 234 28.17 -0.48 36.07
C LYS A 234 29.06 -0.10 34.89
N ALA A 235 28.61 -0.35 33.65
CA ALA A 235 29.31 0.06 32.45
C ALA A 235 29.48 1.59 32.35
N TYR A 236 28.44 2.35 32.66
CA TYR A 236 28.50 3.81 32.64
C TYR A 236 29.43 4.38 33.72
N LYS A 237 29.45 3.77 34.92
CA LYS A 237 30.42 4.12 35.96
C LYS A 237 31.86 3.98 35.45
N TYR A 238 32.18 2.92 34.71
CA TYR A 238 33.49 2.76 34.09
C TYR A 238 33.73 3.77 32.96
N ALA A 239 32.75 4.01 32.08
CA ALA A 239 32.90 4.97 31.00
C ALA A 239 33.23 6.39 31.50
N LYS A 240 32.72 6.80 32.66
CA LYS A 240 33.07 8.10 33.28
C LYS A 240 34.53 8.19 33.77
N LEU A 241 35.27 7.08 33.82
CA LEU A 241 36.65 7.06 34.26
C LEU A 241 37.65 7.30 33.13
N PHE A 242 37.23 7.31 31.86
CA PHE A 242 38.14 7.57 30.72
C PHE A 242 38.90 8.90 30.88
N ILE A 243 40.15 8.92 30.41
CA ILE A 243 41.04 10.08 30.45
C ILE A 243 41.51 10.43 29.02
N PRO A 244 41.01 11.52 28.41
CA PRO A 244 39.92 12.37 28.88
C PRO A 244 38.57 11.64 28.83
N PRO A 245 37.53 12.14 29.53
CA PRO A 245 36.19 11.56 29.46
C PRO A 245 35.66 11.55 28.03
N HIS A 246 35.05 10.43 27.61
CA HIS A 246 34.46 10.36 26.28
C HIS A 246 33.15 11.17 26.24
N PRO A 247 32.98 12.13 25.31
CA PRO A 247 31.88 13.09 25.33
C PRO A 247 30.49 12.45 25.19
N ASP A 248 30.38 11.34 24.45
CA ASP A 248 29.09 10.67 24.22
C ASP A 248 28.68 9.67 25.31
N SER A 249 29.48 9.50 26.38
CA SER A 249 29.23 8.46 27.39
C SER A 249 27.84 8.55 28.01
N GLU A 250 27.41 9.77 28.33
CA GLU A 250 26.11 10.04 28.95
C GLU A 250 24.95 9.75 27.97
N LEU A 251 25.05 10.22 26.73
CA LEU A 251 24.05 9.96 25.70
C LEU A 251 23.92 8.45 25.40
N MET A 252 25.05 7.75 25.22
CA MET A 252 25.06 6.31 24.97
C MET A 252 24.40 5.50 26.09
N TYR A 253 24.66 5.90 27.35
CA TYR A 253 24.00 5.31 28.50
C TYR A 253 22.49 5.62 28.52
N THR A 254 22.11 6.87 28.22
CA THR A 254 20.71 7.32 28.25
C THR A 254 19.87 6.64 27.17
N LEU A 255 20.43 6.43 25.97
CA LEU A 255 19.82 5.65 24.89
C LEU A 255 19.50 4.21 25.34
N LYS A 256 20.47 3.54 25.97
CA LYS A 256 20.30 2.19 26.51
C LYS A 256 19.24 2.13 27.60
N MET A 257 19.26 3.08 28.54
CA MET A 257 18.27 3.16 29.61
C MET A 257 16.86 3.40 29.06
N THR A 258 16.74 4.19 27.98
CA THR A 258 15.47 4.39 27.29
C THR A 258 14.91 3.08 26.74
N GLU A 259 15.73 2.27 26.05
CA GLU A 259 15.34 0.95 25.56
C GLU A 259 14.81 0.06 26.70
N VAL A 260 15.45 0.12 27.87
CA VAL A 260 15.04 -0.64 29.05
C VAL A 260 13.71 -0.15 29.61
N TYR A 261 13.51 1.17 29.78
CA TYR A 261 12.25 1.69 30.29
C TYR A 261 11.08 1.45 29.34
N ILE A 262 11.31 1.52 28.02
CA ILE A 262 10.32 1.08 27.02
C ILE A 262 10.00 -0.40 27.22
N SER A 263 11.01 -1.25 27.40
CA SER A 263 10.81 -2.70 27.62
C SER A 263 10.09 -3.01 28.94
N LYS A 264 10.23 -2.15 29.98
CA LYS A 264 9.47 -2.22 31.24
C LYS A 264 8.03 -1.69 31.12
N GLY A 265 7.66 -1.09 29.98
CA GLY A 265 6.38 -0.39 29.83
C GLY A 265 6.30 0.96 30.56
N ALA A 266 7.42 1.49 31.05
CA ALA A 266 7.51 2.77 31.76
C ALA A 266 7.69 3.93 30.75
N TYR A 267 6.68 4.14 29.91
CA TYR A 267 6.78 5.02 28.74
C TYR A 267 6.95 6.51 29.08
N GLU A 268 6.40 6.99 30.19
CA GLU A 268 6.60 8.37 30.66
C GLU A 268 8.07 8.61 31.04
N LYS A 269 8.68 7.68 31.78
CA LYS A 269 10.10 7.74 32.15
C LYS A 269 10.99 7.66 30.92
N ALA A 270 10.65 6.80 29.96
CA ALA A 270 11.36 6.73 28.70
C ALA A 270 11.28 8.06 27.92
N LEU A 271 10.11 8.70 27.86
CA LEU A 271 9.95 10.01 27.21
C LEU A 271 10.78 11.11 27.86
N GLU A 272 10.85 11.14 29.19
CA GLU A 272 11.71 12.07 29.92
C GLU A 272 13.17 11.96 29.47
N LEU A 273 13.69 10.73 29.40
CA LEU A 273 15.05 10.46 28.91
C LEU A 273 15.23 10.91 27.45
N VAL A 274 14.28 10.58 26.57
CA VAL A 274 14.36 10.95 25.14
C VAL A 274 14.35 12.46 24.94
N ASN A 275 13.57 13.19 25.75
CA ASN A 275 13.54 14.65 25.68
C ASN A 275 14.86 15.28 26.16
N ASN A 276 15.64 14.59 26.98
CA ASN A 276 16.95 15.04 27.44
C ASN A 276 18.08 14.82 26.41
N TYR A 277 17.89 13.98 25.37
CA TYR A 277 18.96 13.64 24.41
C TYR A 277 19.65 14.86 23.81
N ALA A 278 18.88 15.87 23.37
CA ALA A 278 19.42 17.07 22.75
C ALA A 278 20.35 17.86 23.69
N LYS A 279 20.05 17.86 25.01
CA LYS A 279 20.81 18.59 26.03
C LYS A 279 22.16 17.93 26.33
N ILE A 280 22.21 16.60 26.28
CA ILE A 280 23.40 15.79 26.60
C ILE A 280 24.19 15.36 25.36
N ASN A 281 23.75 15.74 24.16
CA ASN A 281 24.40 15.38 22.91
C ASN A 281 25.68 16.19 22.67
N ASN A 282 26.74 15.52 22.22
CA ASN A 282 28.03 16.14 21.89
C ASN A 282 28.45 15.90 20.42
N GLY A 283 27.47 15.93 19.50
CA GLY A 283 27.71 15.72 18.06
C GLY A 283 27.41 14.31 17.56
N HIS A 284 26.90 13.44 18.43
CA HIS A 284 26.38 12.13 18.05
C HIS A 284 25.05 12.26 17.29
N GLU A 285 24.82 11.36 16.33
CA GLU A 285 23.54 11.27 15.61
C GLU A 285 22.51 10.52 16.48
N TYR A 286 21.44 11.17 16.92
CA TYR A 286 20.44 10.58 17.82
C TYR A 286 18.99 10.75 17.34
N LEU A 287 18.78 11.44 16.21
CA LEU A 287 17.44 11.86 15.77
C LEU A 287 16.56 10.66 15.40
N GLN A 288 17.15 9.63 14.79
CA GLN A 288 16.45 8.41 14.40
C GLN A 288 15.90 7.69 15.65
N GLU A 289 16.75 7.49 16.65
CA GLU A 289 16.40 6.91 17.94
C GLU A 289 15.38 7.78 18.70
N SER A 290 15.54 9.10 18.67
CA SER A 290 14.62 10.02 19.32
C SER A 290 13.22 9.92 18.76
N PHE A 291 13.06 9.99 17.43
CA PHE A 291 11.75 9.89 16.79
C PHE A 291 11.13 8.51 16.96
N MET A 292 11.91 7.43 16.81
CA MET A 292 11.42 6.07 17.04
C MET A 292 10.94 5.89 18.48
N ASN A 293 11.77 6.24 19.48
CA ASN A 293 11.42 6.05 20.88
C ASN A 293 10.21 6.91 21.28
N LYS A 294 10.10 8.15 20.78
CA LYS A 294 8.90 8.98 20.97
C LYS A 294 7.66 8.36 20.35
N ALA A 295 7.75 7.88 19.10
CA ALA A 295 6.63 7.22 18.43
C ALA A 295 6.14 6.00 19.22
N ILE A 296 7.05 5.13 19.67
CA ILE A 296 6.74 3.96 20.50
C ILE A 296 6.08 4.38 21.82
N CYS A 297 6.65 5.35 22.53
CA CYS A 297 6.11 5.78 23.82
C CYS A 297 4.72 6.40 23.66
N PHE A 298 4.53 7.33 22.72
CA PHE A 298 3.22 7.94 22.49
C PHE A 298 2.17 6.94 21.99
N HIS A 299 2.59 5.94 21.20
CA HIS A 299 1.70 4.87 20.77
C HIS A 299 1.12 4.10 21.95
N ASN A 300 1.99 3.68 22.87
CA ASN A 300 1.60 2.90 24.05
C ASN A 300 0.86 3.75 25.10
N LEU A 301 1.18 5.05 25.21
CA LEU A 301 0.44 6.01 26.04
C LEU A 301 -0.89 6.45 25.45
N GLN A 302 -1.32 5.85 24.33
CA GLN A 302 -2.56 6.16 23.63
C GLN A 302 -2.68 7.62 23.15
N LYS A 303 -1.54 8.34 23.00
CA LYS A 303 -1.48 9.70 22.46
C LYS A 303 -1.34 9.66 20.94
N SER A 304 -2.46 9.37 20.26
CA SER A 304 -2.48 9.03 18.82
C SER A 304 -1.85 10.09 17.92
N ASP A 305 -2.17 11.37 18.11
CA ASP A 305 -1.65 12.44 17.23
C ASP A 305 -0.14 12.60 17.36
N SER A 306 0.40 12.56 18.59
CA SER A 306 1.85 12.59 18.82
C SER A 306 2.55 11.36 18.25
N ALA A 307 1.96 10.17 18.41
CA ALA A 307 2.50 8.94 17.84
C ALA A 307 2.60 9.02 16.31
N ILE A 308 1.55 9.50 15.65
CA ILE A 308 1.52 9.70 14.19
C ILE A 308 2.57 10.74 13.78
N TYR A 309 2.66 11.87 14.48
CA TYR A 309 3.61 12.93 14.18
C TYR A 309 5.06 12.43 14.19
N TYR A 310 5.48 11.77 15.27
CA TYR A 310 6.84 11.29 15.40
C TYR A 310 7.15 10.09 14.49
N ALA A 311 6.15 9.23 14.21
CA ALA A 311 6.33 8.17 13.22
C ALA A 311 6.53 8.71 11.80
N HIS A 312 5.84 9.79 11.41
CA HIS A 312 6.11 10.49 10.14
C HIS A 312 7.52 11.10 10.12
N LYS A 313 7.91 11.79 11.19
CA LYS A 313 9.27 12.35 11.32
C LYS A 313 10.36 11.29 11.20
N LEU A 314 10.12 10.08 11.70
CA LEU A 314 11.04 8.97 11.55
C LEU A 314 11.20 8.53 10.09
N ILE A 315 10.08 8.26 9.39
CA ILE A 315 10.13 7.71 8.01
C ILE A 315 10.57 8.75 6.96
N GLU A 316 10.59 10.03 7.30
CA GLU A 316 11.12 11.12 6.45
C GLU A 316 12.66 11.18 6.43
N ILE A 317 13.34 10.50 7.37
CA ILE A 317 14.81 10.51 7.43
C ILE A 317 15.39 9.65 6.28
N PRO A 318 16.34 10.17 5.47
CA PRO A 318 16.93 9.44 4.37
C PRO A 318 17.83 8.29 4.86
N ASN A 319 17.94 7.23 4.04
CA ASN A 319 18.82 6.07 4.29
C ASN A 319 18.57 5.33 5.62
N LEU A 320 17.33 5.38 6.13
CA LEU A 320 16.93 4.67 7.34
C LEU A 320 17.10 3.15 7.21
N SER A 321 17.47 2.49 8.32
CA SER A 321 17.49 1.04 8.37
C SER A 321 16.07 0.45 8.23
N LYS A 322 15.98 -0.80 7.77
CA LYS A 322 14.70 -1.48 7.60
C LYS A 322 13.94 -1.61 8.91
N SER A 323 14.61 -1.79 10.05
CA SER A 323 13.97 -1.81 11.37
C SER A 323 13.15 -0.56 11.63
N PHE A 324 13.76 0.61 11.45
CA PHE A 324 13.13 1.87 11.77
C PHE A 324 11.93 2.13 10.85
N LEU A 325 12.06 1.80 9.56
CA LEU A 325 10.95 1.90 8.60
C LEU A 325 9.79 1.01 9.00
N ILE A 326 10.07 -0.26 9.32
CA ILE A 326 9.05 -1.21 9.73
C ILE A 326 8.34 -0.73 11.00
N THR A 327 9.08 -0.32 12.04
CA THR A 327 8.49 0.21 13.27
C THR A 327 7.65 1.46 13.00
N GLY A 328 8.13 2.40 12.19
CA GLY A 328 7.39 3.61 11.84
C GLY A 328 6.09 3.31 11.09
N TYR A 329 6.14 2.46 10.08
CA TYR A 329 4.95 2.06 9.31
C TYR A 329 3.95 1.25 10.14
N ASP A 330 4.42 0.35 11.00
CA ASP A 330 3.54 -0.41 11.89
C ASP A 330 2.79 0.51 12.87
N ILE A 331 3.49 1.45 13.51
CA ILE A 331 2.84 2.42 14.39
C ILE A 331 1.82 3.25 13.61
N LEU A 332 2.15 3.75 12.41
CA LEU A 332 1.22 4.51 11.59
C LEU A 332 -0.02 3.69 11.22
N SER A 333 0.16 2.43 10.81
CA SER A 333 -0.93 1.50 10.51
C SER A 333 -1.89 1.38 11.69
N ASN A 334 -1.36 1.04 12.86
CA ASN A 334 -2.13 0.87 14.09
C ASN A 334 -2.85 2.16 14.52
N GLN A 335 -2.21 3.32 14.40
CA GLN A 335 -2.83 4.60 14.76
C GLN A 335 -3.94 5.00 13.78
N TYR A 336 -3.78 4.76 12.48
CA TYR A 336 -4.83 5.07 11.50
C TYR A 336 -6.05 4.15 11.62
N ILE A 337 -5.89 2.92 12.10
CA ILE A 337 -7.02 2.05 12.48
C ILE A 337 -7.83 2.69 13.59
N LYS A 338 -7.16 3.14 14.67
CA LYS A 338 -7.82 3.83 15.79
C LYS A 338 -8.56 5.09 15.36
N LYS A 339 -8.05 5.82 14.35
CA LYS A 339 -8.73 7.00 13.77
C LYS A 339 -9.76 6.66 12.68
N ASN A 340 -10.08 5.38 12.46
CA ASN A 340 -10.99 4.90 11.41
C ASN A 340 -10.60 5.34 9.98
N GLN A 341 -9.30 5.57 9.74
CA GLN A 341 -8.75 5.95 8.42
C GLN A 341 -8.20 4.73 7.69
N LEU A 342 -9.08 3.78 7.37
CA LEU A 342 -8.73 2.43 6.88
C LEU A 342 -7.82 2.42 5.63
N LYS A 343 -8.02 3.36 4.68
CA LYS A 343 -7.16 3.45 3.48
C LYS A 343 -5.70 3.76 3.85
N LYS A 344 -5.46 4.66 4.81
CA LYS A 344 -4.11 4.98 5.28
C LYS A 344 -3.53 3.83 6.09
N ALA A 345 -4.33 3.22 6.96
CA ALA A 345 -3.94 2.04 7.71
C ALA A 345 -3.45 0.92 6.78
N TYR A 346 -4.25 0.57 5.77
CA TYR A 346 -3.89 -0.43 4.76
C TYR A 346 -2.60 -0.08 4.01
N LYS A 347 -2.44 1.19 3.59
CA LYS A 347 -1.21 1.66 2.95
C LYS A 347 0.03 1.36 3.81
N TYR A 348 0.01 1.79 5.07
CA TYR A 348 1.18 1.62 5.95
C TYR A 348 1.39 0.16 6.34
N SER A 349 0.33 -0.60 6.58
CA SER A 349 0.41 -2.04 6.82
C SER A 349 1.04 -2.80 5.63
N LYS A 350 0.71 -2.44 4.38
CA LYS A 350 1.34 -3.00 3.19
C LYS A 350 2.82 -2.62 3.08
N LEU A 351 3.18 -1.39 3.42
CA LEU A 351 4.58 -0.94 3.45
C LEU A 351 5.38 -1.70 4.51
N THR A 352 4.81 -1.90 5.70
CA THR A 352 5.40 -2.74 6.76
C THR A 352 5.76 -4.13 6.24
N LEU A 353 4.82 -4.83 5.61
CA LEU A 353 5.07 -6.17 5.05
C LEU A 353 6.11 -6.16 3.93
N SER A 354 6.08 -5.16 3.05
CA SER A 354 7.05 -5.00 1.96
C SER A 354 8.48 -4.82 2.48
N GLU A 355 8.68 -3.94 3.46
CA GLU A 355 10.00 -3.73 4.07
C GLU A 355 10.45 -4.94 4.90
N PHE A 356 9.51 -5.63 5.56
CA PHE A 356 9.80 -6.90 6.23
C PHE A 356 10.26 -7.98 5.26
N ASP A 357 9.58 -8.16 4.12
CA ASP A 357 9.98 -9.14 3.11
C ASP A 357 11.34 -8.81 2.51
N LYS A 358 11.64 -7.53 2.25
CA LYS A 358 12.97 -7.08 1.83
C LYS A 358 14.02 -7.40 2.88
N ALA A 359 13.77 -7.08 4.14
CA ALA A 359 14.70 -7.37 5.24
C ALA A 359 14.96 -8.87 5.33
N ARG A 360 13.92 -9.71 5.27
CA ARG A 360 14.04 -11.17 5.25
C ARG A 360 14.86 -11.68 4.06
N LEU A 361 14.60 -11.20 2.84
CA LEU A 361 15.32 -11.61 1.63
C LEU A 361 16.79 -11.18 1.66
N GLN A 362 17.08 -10.02 2.26
CA GLN A 362 18.44 -9.50 2.44
C GLN A 362 19.13 -10.08 3.68
N GLN A 363 18.49 -11.03 4.37
CA GLN A 363 18.92 -11.58 5.66
C GLN A 363 19.12 -10.52 6.76
N ASP A 364 18.60 -9.30 6.59
CA ASP A 364 18.73 -8.19 7.54
C ASP A 364 17.99 -8.51 8.84
N LYS A 365 18.73 -8.75 9.93
CA LYS A 365 18.22 -9.09 11.28
C LYS A 365 17.10 -8.24 11.83
N THR A 366 16.86 -7.06 11.29
CA THR A 366 15.70 -6.25 11.67
C THR A 366 14.39 -7.03 11.54
N TYR A 367 14.30 -8.04 10.65
CA TYR A 367 13.15 -8.96 10.58
C TYR A 367 12.96 -9.81 11.85
N GLN A 368 14.04 -10.17 12.55
CA GLN A 368 13.99 -11.04 13.73
C GLN A 368 13.45 -10.33 14.98
N LEU A 369 13.70 -9.02 15.12
CA LEU A 369 13.19 -8.21 16.25
C LEU A 369 11.66 -8.09 16.24
N LEU A 370 11.03 -8.27 15.08
CA LEU A 370 9.57 -8.23 14.89
C LEU A 370 8.90 -9.61 14.99
N TYR A 371 9.69 -10.67 14.84
CA TYR A 371 9.19 -12.05 14.83
C TYR A 371 8.54 -12.43 16.17
N ASP A 372 8.94 -11.78 17.26
CA ASP A 372 8.53 -12.17 18.59
C ASP A 372 7.08 -11.82 18.95
N ASN A 373 6.24 -11.16 18.11
CA ASN A 373 4.77 -11.12 18.38
C ASN A 373 3.76 -10.65 17.30
N ASP A 374 4.10 -10.03 16.15
CA ASP A 374 3.09 -9.20 15.44
C ASP A 374 2.93 -9.36 13.91
N ILE A 375 3.78 -10.10 13.19
CA ILE A 375 3.64 -10.20 11.71
C ILE A 375 2.38 -10.95 11.27
N GLU A 376 2.02 -12.04 11.96
CA GLU A 376 0.76 -12.75 11.66
C GLU A 376 -0.45 -11.84 11.91
N LYS A 377 -0.45 -11.10 13.02
CA LYS A 377 -1.50 -10.09 13.30
C LYS A 377 -1.57 -9.01 12.23
N ILE A 378 -0.43 -8.53 11.72
CA ILE A 378 -0.38 -7.55 10.62
C ILE A 378 -0.96 -8.16 9.32
N LYS A 379 -0.66 -9.43 9.03
CA LYS A 379 -1.23 -10.14 7.88
C LYS A 379 -2.74 -10.35 8.03
N GLU A 380 -3.19 -10.80 9.19
CA GLU A 380 -4.61 -10.96 9.53
C GLU A 380 -5.37 -9.65 9.45
N LEU A 381 -4.78 -8.56 9.97
CA LEU A 381 -5.30 -7.21 9.88
C LEU A 381 -5.43 -6.74 8.43
N ASN A 382 -4.42 -6.98 7.59
CA ASN A 382 -4.54 -6.68 6.16
C ASN A 382 -5.63 -7.49 5.49
N GLN A 383 -5.75 -8.77 5.81
CA GLN A 383 -6.82 -9.62 5.30
C GLN A 383 -8.20 -9.15 5.78
N SER A 384 -8.34 -8.72 7.04
CA SER A 384 -9.61 -8.23 7.60
C SER A 384 -10.01 -6.90 6.97
N ILE A 385 -9.06 -5.98 6.75
CA ILE A 385 -9.30 -4.73 6.04
C ILE A 385 -9.74 -5.02 4.59
N LEU A 386 -9.07 -5.92 3.88
CA LEU A 386 -9.46 -6.32 2.51
C LEU A 386 -10.85 -6.99 2.47
N LYS A 387 -11.17 -7.86 3.43
CA LYS A 387 -12.50 -8.46 3.58
C LYS A 387 -13.56 -7.38 3.84
N SER A 388 -13.26 -6.40 4.68
CA SER A 388 -14.17 -5.29 4.99
C SER A 388 -14.45 -4.41 3.75
N GLU A 389 -13.43 -4.13 2.93
CA GLU A 389 -13.63 -3.40 1.67
C GLU A 389 -14.46 -4.22 0.69
N LYS A 390 -14.16 -5.51 0.50
CA LYS A 390 -14.97 -6.40 -0.35
C LYS A 390 -16.43 -6.48 0.11
N SER A 391 -16.65 -6.61 1.42
CA SER A 391 -17.98 -6.66 2.04
C SER A 391 -18.81 -5.39 1.76
N LYS A 392 -18.19 -4.21 1.80
CA LYS A 392 -18.85 -2.95 1.44
C LYS A 392 -19.32 -2.95 -0.02
N TYR A 393 -18.48 -3.39 -0.96
CA TYR A 393 -18.89 -3.47 -2.36
C TYR A 393 -19.97 -4.52 -2.59
N THR A 394 -19.89 -5.70 -1.95
CA THR A 394 -20.97 -6.70 -2.04
C THR A 394 -22.29 -6.18 -1.48
N ASN A 395 -22.27 -5.42 -0.38
CA ASN A 395 -23.49 -4.82 0.17
C ASN A 395 -24.09 -3.78 -0.78
N ILE A 396 -23.26 -2.95 -1.44
CA ILE A 396 -23.72 -2.00 -2.47
C ILE A 396 -24.34 -2.73 -3.66
N ILE A 397 -23.74 -3.84 -4.10
CA ILE A 397 -24.27 -4.65 -5.20
C ILE A 397 -25.62 -5.27 -4.81
N LEU A 398 -25.74 -5.80 -3.58
CA LEU A 398 -26.97 -6.40 -3.07
C LEU A 398 -28.10 -5.38 -2.91
N THR A 399 -27.81 -4.17 -2.42
CA THR A 399 -28.82 -3.11 -2.31
C THR A 399 -29.29 -2.66 -3.70
N PHE A 400 -28.37 -2.52 -4.66
CA PHE A 400 -28.73 -2.20 -6.05
C PHE A 400 -29.59 -3.30 -6.69
N ALA A 401 -29.22 -4.57 -6.48
CA ALA A 401 -30.01 -5.71 -6.96
C ALA A 401 -31.42 -5.75 -6.35
N LEU A 402 -31.56 -5.42 -5.05
CA LEU A 402 -32.86 -5.33 -4.38
C LEU A 402 -33.72 -4.22 -4.97
N ILE A 403 -33.15 -3.04 -5.25
CA ILE A 403 -33.86 -1.93 -5.87
C ILE A 403 -34.38 -2.33 -7.26
N LEU A 404 -33.57 -3.00 -8.07
CA LEU A 404 -33.98 -3.51 -9.37
C LEU A 404 -35.09 -4.56 -9.25
N PHE A 405 -35.01 -5.45 -8.27
CA PHE A 405 -36.03 -6.46 -8.01
C PHE A 405 -37.38 -5.83 -7.61
N ILE A 406 -37.36 -4.81 -6.76
CA ILE A 406 -38.56 -4.06 -6.36
C ILE A 406 -39.15 -3.34 -7.56
N ALA A 407 -38.33 -2.67 -8.37
CA ALA A 407 -38.77 -1.97 -9.58
C ALA A 407 -39.40 -2.94 -10.60
N PHE A 408 -38.79 -4.12 -10.79
CA PHE A 408 -39.31 -5.16 -11.66
C PHE A 408 -40.63 -5.76 -11.15
N SER A 409 -40.72 -6.02 -9.84
CA SER A 409 -41.95 -6.50 -9.21
C SER A 409 -43.08 -5.48 -9.33
N PHE A 410 -42.78 -4.19 -9.16
CA PHE A 410 -43.73 -3.09 -9.37
C PHE A 410 -44.19 -3.00 -10.83
N PHE A 411 -43.27 -3.16 -11.78
CA PHE A 411 -43.58 -3.21 -13.21
C PHE A 411 -44.53 -4.37 -13.55
N LEU A 412 -44.27 -5.57 -13.03
CA LEU A 412 -45.15 -6.73 -13.21
C LEU A 412 -46.53 -6.52 -12.56
N PHE A 413 -46.58 -5.93 -11.36
CA PHE A 413 -47.82 -5.59 -10.69
C PHE A 413 -48.65 -4.59 -11.52
N LYS A 414 -48.01 -3.53 -12.04
CA LYS A 414 -48.67 -2.59 -12.96
C LYS A 414 -49.19 -3.31 -14.20
N ARG A 415 -48.37 -4.16 -14.83
CA ARG A 415 -48.78 -4.93 -16.02
C ARG A 415 -49.99 -5.82 -15.75
N LYS A 416 -50.04 -6.49 -14.60
CA LYS A 416 -51.20 -7.30 -14.18
C LYS A 416 -52.44 -6.43 -13.95
N LYS A 417 -52.29 -5.28 -13.29
CA LYS A 417 -53.40 -4.33 -13.07
C LYS A 417 -53.95 -3.75 -14.38
N TYR A 418 -53.08 -3.43 -15.35
CA TYR A 418 -53.51 -3.00 -16.69
C TYR A 418 -54.23 -4.13 -17.44
N LYS A 419 -53.71 -5.37 -17.41
CA LYS A 419 -54.37 -6.52 -18.05
C LYS A 419 -55.74 -6.79 -17.44
N ASN A 420 -55.86 -6.78 -16.11
CA ASN A 420 -57.15 -6.95 -15.44
C ASN A 420 -58.11 -5.82 -15.79
N LYS A 421 -57.65 -4.56 -15.82
CA LYS A 421 -58.49 -3.43 -16.25
C LYS A 421 -58.99 -3.58 -17.70
N ILE A 422 -58.17 -4.12 -18.60
CA ILE A 422 -58.58 -4.42 -19.98
C ILE A 422 -59.63 -5.54 -20.01
N VAL A 423 -59.43 -6.61 -19.22
CA VAL A 423 -60.41 -7.71 -19.11
C VAL A 423 -61.72 -7.23 -18.48
N ASP A 424 -61.67 -6.37 -17.47
CA ASP A 424 -62.86 -5.77 -16.86
C ASP A 424 -63.61 -4.87 -17.86
N ILE A 425 -62.89 -4.12 -18.70
CA ILE A 425 -63.49 -3.33 -19.79
C ILE A 425 -64.14 -4.26 -20.82
N GLN A 426 -63.48 -5.34 -21.23
CA GLN A 426 -64.03 -6.32 -22.17
C GLN A 426 -65.23 -7.10 -21.59
N ASN A 427 -65.23 -7.38 -20.29
CA ASN A 427 -66.34 -8.03 -19.62
C ASN A 427 -67.53 -7.09 -19.44
N LYS A 428 -67.29 -5.79 -19.19
CA LYS A 428 -68.34 -4.77 -19.19
C LYS A 428 -68.96 -4.56 -20.57
N GLU A 429 -68.13 -4.54 -21.62
CA GLU A 429 -68.62 -4.52 -23.01
C GLU A 429 -69.45 -5.78 -23.32
N LYS A 430 -69.02 -6.97 -22.86
CA LYS A 430 -69.80 -8.21 -22.98
C LYS A 430 -71.09 -8.23 -22.15
N GLU A 431 -71.11 -7.68 -20.94
CA GLU A 431 -72.33 -7.57 -20.12
C GLU A 431 -73.33 -6.57 -20.72
N GLU A 432 -72.84 -5.51 -21.36
CA GLU A 432 -73.68 -4.60 -22.16
C GLU A 432 -74.18 -5.29 -23.44
N ASP A 433 -73.34 -6.05 -24.15
CA ASP A 433 -73.74 -6.82 -25.32
C ASP A 433 -74.76 -7.93 -24.98
N ILE A 434 -74.64 -8.61 -23.83
CA ILE A 434 -75.60 -9.62 -23.34
C ILE A 434 -76.93 -8.96 -22.92
N LYS A 435 -76.89 -7.76 -22.30
CA LYS A 435 -78.12 -6.97 -22.03
C LYS A 435 -78.79 -6.50 -23.32
N ILE A 436 -78.01 -6.23 -24.36
CA ILE A 436 -78.49 -5.88 -25.70
C ILE A 436 -79.04 -7.12 -26.44
N GLU A 437 -78.50 -8.32 -26.23
CA GLU A 437 -79.04 -9.58 -26.78
C GLU A 437 -80.34 -10.02 -26.09
N ILE A 438 -80.44 -9.91 -24.76
CA ILE A 438 -81.67 -10.24 -24.01
C ILE A 438 -82.83 -9.28 -24.36
N SER A 439 -82.51 -8.05 -24.78
CA SER A 439 -83.52 -7.10 -25.30
C SER A 439 -83.84 -7.29 -26.78
N LYS A 440 -82.98 -7.96 -27.56
CA LYS A 440 -83.20 -8.27 -28.99
C LYS A 440 -83.99 -9.55 -29.25
N GLU A 441 -84.09 -10.47 -28.30
CA GLU A 441 -84.91 -11.68 -28.45
C GLU A 441 -86.42 -11.43 -28.44
N LYS A 442 -86.88 -10.20 -28.15
CA LYS A 442 -88.31 -9.83 -28.22
C LYS A 442 -88.76 -9.11 -29.49
N GLU A 443 -87.90 -8.90 -30.49
CA GLU A 443 -88.32 -8.26 -31.74
C GLU A 443 -87.48 -8.74 -32.92
N SER A 444 -87.91 -9.83 -33.55
CA SER A 444 -87.53 -10.14 -34.93
C SER A 444 -88.78 -10.36 -35.78
N GLN A 445 -89.38 -9.25 -36.21
CA GLN A 445 -90.15 -9.24 -37.45
C GLN A 445 -89.27 -8.59 -38.52
N LYS A 446 -88.98 -9.32 -39.59
CA LYS A 446 -88.50 -8.71 -40.84
C LYS A 446 -89.62 -7.82 -41.36
N VAL A 447 -89.50 -6.51 -41.18
CA VAL A 447 -90.38 -5.53 -41.81
C VAL A 447 -89.92 -5.39 -43.27
N GLU A 448 -90.75 -5.87 -44.18
CA GLU A 448 -90.64 -5.59 -45.62
C GLU A 448 -91.31 -4.24 -45.87
N TYR A 449 -90.52 -3.24 -46.28
CA TYR A 449 -91.07 -1.92 -46.60
C TYR A 449 -91.56 -1.93 -48.04
N ASN A 450 -92.86 -1.69 -48.26
CA ASN A 450 -93.42 -1.45 -49.59
C ASN A 450 -93.07 0.01 -50.00
N ILE A 451 -91.84 0.21 -50.48
CA ILE A 451 -91.32 1.52 -50.88
C ILE A 451 -91.68 1.75 -52.35
N ASP A 452 -92.29 2.90 -52.64
CA ASP A 452 -92.61 3.33 -54.00
C ASP A 452 -91.35 3.42 -54.89
N GLU A 453 -91.46 2.95 -56.13
CA GLU A 453 -90.35 2.83 -57.08
C GLU A 453 -89.73 4.19 -57.42
N GLU A 454 -90.53 5.27 -57.41
CA GLU A 454 -90.05 6.63 -57.60
C GLU A 454 -89.10 7.08 -56.48
N LEU A 455 -89.42 6.75 -55.22
CA LEU A 455 -88.59 7.08 -54.07
C LEU A 455 -87.31 6.24 -54.02
N GLU A 456 -87.38 4.94 -54.37
CA GLU A 456 -86.20 4.08 -54.48
C GLU A 456 -85.23 4.64 -55.55
N ASN A 457 -85.73 4.98 -56.72
CA ASN A 457 -84.93 5.58 -57.80
C ASN A 457 -84.34 6.94 -57.40
N LYS A 458 -85.10 7.79 -56.69
CA LYS A 458 -84.60 9.09 -56.18
C LYS A 458 -83.46 8.92 -55.17
N ILE A 459 -83.58 7.96 -54.25
CA ILE A 459 -82.53 7.65 -53.27
C ILE A 459 -81.27 7.13 -53.97
N LEU A 460 -81.41 6.20 -54.92
CA LEU A 460 -80.29 5.65 -55.68
C LEU A 460 -79.59 6.70 -56.54
N ALA A 461 -80.34 7.56 -57.24
CA ALA A 461 -79.78 8.66 -58.02
C ALA A 461 -78.98 9.64 -57.14
N LYS A 462 -79.48 9.97 -55.95
CA LYS A 462 -78.76 10.83 -55.00
C LYS A 462 -77.50 10.17 -54.45
N ILE A 463 -77.53 8.88 -54.14
CA ILE A 463 -76.33 8.12 -53.73
C ILE A 463 -75.26 8.15 -54.83
N ASN A 464 -75.65 7.92 -56.09
CA ASN A 464 -74.72 8.01 -57.22
C ASN A 464 -74.13 9.43 -57.37
N THR A 465 -74.94 10.45 -57.17
CA THR A 465 -74.46 11.86 -57.18
C THR A 465 -73.44 12.10 -56.07
N ILE A 466 -73.70 11.60 -54.85
CA ILE A 466 -72.80 11.73 -53.70
C ILE A 466 -71.48 11.01 -53.94
N ASP A 467 -71.52 9.82 -54.53
CA ASP A 467 -70.34 9.03 -54.86
C ASP A 467 -69.48 9.73 -55.94
N ASN A 468 -70.13 10.35 -56.94
CA ASN A 468 -69.45 11.07 -58.03
C ASN A 468 -68.87 12.42 -57.59
N GLU A 469 -69.59 13.19 -56.78
CA GLU A 469 -69.16 14.51 -56.30
C GLU A 469 -68.23 14.43 -55.07
N LEU A 470 -67.97 13.23 -54.56
CA LEU A 470 -67.21 12.99 -53.32
C LEU A 470 -67.79 13.73 -52.10
N SER A 471 -69.08 14.09 -52.15
CA SER A 471 -69.77 14.80 -51.05
C SER A 471 -69.77 14.02 -49.73
N PHE A 472 -69.49 12.72 -49.78
CA PHE A 472 -69.33 11.88 -48.60
C PHE A 472 -68.12 12.26 -47.74
N LEU A 473 -67.15 13.01 -48.26
CA LEU A 473 -65.97 13.48 -47.52
C LEU A 473 -66.29 14.60 -46.52
N LYS A 474 -67.49 15.19 -46.56
CA LYS A 474 -67.88 16.25 -45.62
C LYS A 474 -68.02 15.72 -44.18
N PRO A 475 -67.62 16.48 -43.15
CA PRO A 475 -67.71 16.04 -41.74
C PRO A 475 -69.13 15.78 -41.23
N ASP A 476 -70.13 16.48 -41.79
CA ASP A 476 -71.55 16.38 -41.44
C ASP A 476 -72.29 15.29 -42.23
N PHE A 477 -71.61 14.61 -43.16
CA PHE A 477 -72.21 13.57 -43.98
C PHE A 477 -72.61 12.34 -43.15
N THR A 478 -73.91 12.17 -42.96
CA THR A 478 -74.51 11.05 -42.23
C THR A 478 -75.78 10.59 -42.93
N ILE A 479 -76.26 9.39 -42.59
CA ILE A 479 -77.54 8.91 -43.12
C ILE A 479 -78.72 9.83 -42.75
N ASN A 480 -78.61 10.53 -41.61
CA ASN A 480 -79.63 11.46 -41.14
C ASN A 480 -79.63 12.78 -41.92
N THR A 481 -78.46 13.28 -42.34
CA THR A 481 -78.41 14.46 -43.22
C THR A 481 -78.94 14.12 -44.60
N LEU A 482 -78.60 12.94 -45.13
CA LEU A 482 -79.17 12.46 -46.39
C LEU A 482 -80.69 12.27 -46.33
N ALA A 483 -81.21 11.74 -45.21
CA ALA A 483 -82.64 11.62 -44.98
C ALA A 483 -83.35 12.97 -45.03
N LYS A 484 -82.76 14.01 -44.41
CA LYS A 484 -83.29 15.37 -44.46
C LYS A 484 -83.25 15.93 -45.89
N ASP A 485 -82.15 15.76 -46.62
CA ASP A 485 -82.00 16.26 -47.99
C ASP A 485 -83.00 15.63 -48.97
N LEU A 486 -83.32 14.35 -48.75
CA LEU A 486 -84.26 13.59 -49.58
C LEU A 486 -85.71 13.67 -49.08
N GLN A 487 -85.96 14.37 -47.97
CA GLN A 487 -87.25 14.46 -47.29
C GLN A 487 -87.86 13.06 -47.00
N THR A 488 -87.02 12.16 -46.49
CA THR A 488 -87.40 10.79 -46.10
C THR A 488 -86.85 10.47 -44.71
N ASN A 489 -86.90 9.20 -44.29
CA ASN A 489 -86.33 8.74 -43.03
C ASN A 489 -85.06 7.88 -43.27
N SER A 490 -84.19 7.85 -42.27
CA SER A 490 -82.93 7.09 -42.35
C SER A 490 -83.15 5.58 -42.43
N THR A 491 -84.30 5.06 -41.99
CA THR A 491 -84.66 3.65 -42.08
C THR A 491 -84.87 3.22 -43.53
N TYR A 492 -85.56 4.02 -44.35
CA TYR A 492 -85.82 3.73 -45.77
C TYR A 492 -84.52 3.79 -46.57
N ILE A 493 -83.68 4.79 -46.30
CA ILE A 493 -82.37 4.88 -46.91
C ILE A 493 -81.52 3.68 -46.50
N SER A 494 -81.48 3.31 -45.22
CA SER A 494 -80.70 2.15 -44.75
C SER A 494 -81.19 0.86 -45.40
N PHE A 495 -82.51 0.68 -45.51
CA PHE A 495 -83.12 -0.49 -46.15
C PHE A 495 -82.74 -0.59 -47.63
N ILE A 496 -82.98 0.47 -48.42
CA ILE A 496 -82.62 0.50 -49.85
C ILE A 496 -81.11 0.38 -50.05
N PHE A 497 -80.31 1.07 -49.24
CA PHE A 497 -78.86 1.01 -49.34
C PHE A 497 -78.35 -0.40 -49.09
N ASN A 498 -78.82 -1.06 -48.02
CA ASN A 498 -78.42 -2.43 -47.70
C ASN A 498 -78.90 -3.43 -48.75
N LYS A 499 -80.14 -3.26 -49.25
CA LYS A 499 -80.71 -4.08 -50.35
C LYS A 499 -79.84 -4.01 -51.61
N ASN A 500 -79.32 -2.83 -51.96
CA ASN A 500 -78.63 -2.62 -53.23
C ASN A 500 -77.09 -2.76 -53.14
N LYS A 501 -76.49 -2.49 -51.97
CA LYS A 501 -75.02 -2.51 -51.79
C LYS A 501 -74.51 -3.69 -50.96
N ASN A 502 -75.40 -4.48 -50.34
CA ASN A 502 -75.06 -5.60 -49.43
C ASN A 502 -74.10 -5.21 -48.28
N GLU A 503 -74.02 -3.92 -47.94
CA GLU A 503 -73.21 -3.37 -46.85
C GLU A 503 -73.98 -2.23 -46.18
N THR A 504 -73.72 -1.99 -44.90
CA THR A 504 -74.36 -0.85 -44.21
C THR A 504 -73.86 0.49 -44.75
N PHE A 505 -74.73 1.50 -44.78
CA PHE A 505 -74.38 2.88 -45.17
C PHE A 505 -73.07 3.37 -44.52
N LYS A 506 -72.92 3.13 -43.21
CA LYS A 506 -71.72 3.52 -42.47
C LYS A 506 -70.48 2.74 -42.90
N GLN A 507 -70.58 1.44 -43.14
CA GLN A 507 -69.46 0.60 -43.58
C GLN A 507 -68.98 1.02 -44.96
N TYR A 508 -69.91 1.19 -45.91
CA TYR A 508 -69.60 1.57 -47.28
C TYR A 508 -68.84 2.89 -47.32
N TYR A 509 -69.38 3.95 -46.72
CA TYR A 509 -68.72 5.25 -46.76
C TYR A 509 -67.47 5.34 -45.89
N SER A 510 -67.35 4.55 -44.82
CA SER A 510 -66.08 4.44 -44.08
C SER A 510 -65.01 3.82 -44.96
N LYS A 511 -65.33 2.77 -45.72
CA LYS A 511 -64.42 2.14 -46.69
C LYS A 511 -64.03 3.12 -47.79
N ARG A 512 -65.01 3.77 -48.44
CA ARG A 512 -64.78 4.78 -49.49
C ARG A 512 -63.88 5.92 -49.04
N LYS A 513 -64.06 6.42 -47.80
CA LYS A 513 -63.17 7.43 -47.20
C LYS A 513 -61.72 6.95 -47.06
N ILE A 514 -61.52 5.70 -46.62
CA ILE A 514 -60.18 5.13 -46.52
C ILE A 514 -59.57 4.90 -47.89
N ASP A 515 -60.33 4.36 -48.85
CA ASP A 515 -59.86 4.15 -50.22
C ASP A 515 -59.39 5.47 -50.85
N TYR A 516 -60.17 6.55 -50.70
CA TYR A 516 -59.83 7.88 -51.20
C TYR A 516 -58.52 8.43 -50.62
N ILE A 517 -58.33 8.37 -49.29
CA ILE A 517 -57.09 8.89 -48.69
C ILE A 517 -55.88 8.02 -49.02
N VAL A 518 -56.07 6.71 -49.21
CA VAL A 518 -55.02 5.79 -49.64
C VAL A 518 -54.59 6.10 -51.08
N GLU A 519 -55.53 6.33 -51.99
CA GLU A 519 -55.26 6.80 -53.35
C GLU A 519 -54.45 8.11 -53.33
N LYS A 520 -54.89 9.12 -52.56
CA LYS A 520 -54.15 10.38 -52.40
C LYS A 520 -52.75 10.21 -51.83
N LEU A 521 -52.56 9.33 -50.85
CA LEU A 521 -51.24 9.04 -50.28
C LEU A 521 -50.30 8.36 -51.29
N ASN A 522 -50.83 7.52 -52.17
CA ASN A 522 -50.06 6.84 -53.20
C ASN A 522 -49.68 7.79 -54.34
N ASP A 523 -50.65 8.55 -54.85
CA ASP A 523 -50.49 9.34 -56.08
C ASP A 523 -49.88 10.72 -55.83
N GLU A 524 -50.15 11.33 -54.67
CA GLU A 524 -49.76 12.71 -54.37
C GLU A 524 -48.83 12.79 -53.15
N LYS A 525 -47.54 12.98 -53.40
CA LYS A 525 -46.50 13.03 -52.34
C LYS A 525 -46.76 14.09 -51.26
N ILE A 526 -47.50 15.16 -51.57
CA ILE A 526 -47.79 16.24 -50.61
C ILE A 526 -48.58 15.72 -49.39
N TYR A 527 -49.50 14.78 -49.59
CA TYR A 527 -50.31 14.18 -48.52
C TYR A 527 -49.46 13.35 -47.53
N ARG A 528 -48.28 12.87 -47.94
CA ARG A 528 -47.34 12.13 -47.06
C ARG A 528 -46.67 13.03 -46.01
N ASN A 529 -46.81 14.34 -46.13
CA ASN A 529 -46.29 15.33 -45.19
C ASN A 529 -47.37 15.87 -44.24
N TYR A 530 -48.63 15.47 -44.44
CA TYR A 530 -49.72 15.91 -43.57
C TYR A 530 -49.65 15.22 -42.22
N SER A 531 -50.09 15.93 -41.18
CA SER A 531 -50.32 15.31 -39.88
C SER A 531 -51.47 14.31 -39.95
N ILE A 532 -51.53 13.35 -39.03
CA ILE A 532 -52.64 12.37 -38.99
C ILE A 532 -53.99 13.07 -38.75
N GLN A 533 -53.99 14.21 -38.04
CA GLN A 533 -55.17 15.04 -37.86
C GLN A 533 -55.59 15.70 -39.18
N ALA A 534 -54.65 16.26 -39.94
CA ALA A 534 -54.94 16.84 -41.25
C ALA A 534 -55.49 15.81 -42.25
N LEU A 535 -54.92 14.59 -42.28
CA LEU A 535 -55.45 13.50 -43.10
C LEU A 535 -56.85 13.06 -42.67
N ALA A 536 -57.16 13.11 -41.37
CA ALA A 536 -58.49 12.82 -40.87
C ALA A 536 -59.51 13.88 -41.33
N GLU A 537 -59.12 15.15 -41.34
CA GLU A 537 -59.97 16.27 -41.78
C GLU A 537 -60.28 16.21 -43.28
N GLU A 538 -59.30 15.82 -44.12
CA GLU A 538 -59.47 15.64 -45.58
C GLU A 538 -60.57 14.62 -45.95
N VAL A 539 -60.85 13.65 -45.07
CA VAL A 539 -61.90 12.65 -45.27
C VAL A 539 -63.10 12.83 -44.33
N GLY A 540 -63.20 13.98 -43.68
CA GLY A 540 -64.36 14.36 -42.86
C GLY A 540 -64.44 13.65 -41.51
N TYR A 541 -63.31 13.27 -40.91
CA TYR A 541 -63.25 12.87 -39.51
C TYR A 541 -62.82 14.06 -38.64
N THR A 542 -63.51 14.28 -37.52
CA THR A 542 -63.22 15.40 -36.61
C THR A 542 -62.00 15.18 -35.72
N ASN A 543 -61.54 13.92 -35.56
CA ASN A 543 -60.36 13.62 -34.76
C ASN A 543 -59.54 12.45 -35.33
N ALA A 544 -58.22 12.55 -35.18
CA ALA A 544 -57.23 11.58 -35.62
C ALA A 544 -57.43 10.17 -35.03
N SER A 545 -57.96 10.05 -33.82
CA SER A 545 -58.16 8.76 -33.15
C SER A 545 -59.23 7.92 -33.84
N ALA A 546 -60.38 8.54 -34.16
CA ALA A 546 -61.47 7.90 -34.90
C ALA A 546 -61.01 7.48 -36.30
N PHE A 547 -60.32 8.37 -37.02
CA PHE A 547 -59.73 8.06 -38.33
C PHE A 547 -58.73 6.90 -38.24
N THR A 548 -57.77 6.94 -37.30
CA THR A 548 -56.75 5.91 -37.14
C THR A 548 -57.34 4.53 -36.88
N ARG A 549 -58.41 4.45 -36.08
CA ARG A 549 -59.11 3.19 -35.81
C ARG A 549 -59.77 2.62 -37.07
N VAL A 550 -60.40 3.47 -37.88
CA VAL A 550 -61.05 3.04 -39.13
C VAL A 550 -60.01 2.68 -40.20
N PHE A 551 -58.98 3.51 -40.39
CA PHE A 551 -57.89 3.24 -41.31
C PHE A 551 -57.21 1.91 -40.99
N LYS A 552 -56.87 1.66 -39.72
CA LYS A 552 -56.27 0.38 -39.29
C LYS A 552 -57.20 -0.81 -39.51
N LYS A 553 -58.52 -0.64 -39.37
CA LYS A 553 -59.50 -1.70 -39.63
C LYS A 553 -59.47 -2.16 -41.09
N TYR A 554 -59.33 -1.23 -42.03
CA TYR A 554 -59.35 -1.56 -43.47
C TYR A 554 -57.95 -1.87 -44.04
N MET A 555 -56.90 -1.23 -43.53
CA MET A 555 -55.52 -1.39 -44.05
C MET A 555 -54.65 -2.34 -43.22
N ASN A 556 -55.14 -2.85 -42.09
CA ASN A 556 -54.40 -3.65 -41.10
C ASN A 556 -53.15 -2.99 -40.47
N ILE A 557 -52.82 -1.76 -40.88
CA ILE A 557 -51.71 -0.97 -40.33
C ILE A 557 -52.17 0.45 -40.01
N THR A 558 -51.44 1.16 -39.14
CA THR A 558 -51.78 2.56 -38.81
C THR A 558 -51.43 3.50 -39.96
N PRO A 559 -52.10 4.66 -40.10
CA PRO A 559 -51.75 5.61 -41.16
C PRO A 559 -50.30 6.08 -41.08
N SER A 560 -49.74 6.26 -39.87
CA SER A 560 -48.31 6.60 -39.69
C SER A 560 -47.37 5.52 -40.22
N ALA A 561 -47.69 4.24 -40.01
CA ALA A 561 -46.89 3.14 -40.55
C ALA A 561 -47.04 3.04 -42.08
N TYR A 562 -48.24 3.26 -42.61
CA TYR A 562 -48.51 3.29 -44.04
C TYR A 562 -47.70 4.39 -44.75
N ILE A 563 -47.69 5.62 -44.22
CA ILE A 563 -46.92 6.74 -44.76
C ILE A 563 -45.41 6.47 -44.70
N LYS A 564 -44.92 5.84 -43.61
CA LYS A 564 -43.51 5.48 -43.48
C LYS A 564 -43.08 4.52 -44.59
N ASN A 565 -43.89 3.50 -44.87
CA ASN A 565 -43.62 2.53 -45.94
C ASN A 565 -43.65 3.13 -47.35
N LEU A 566 -44.29 4.29 -47.54
CA LEU A 566 -44.29 5.02 -48.82
C LEU A 566 -43.14 6.02 -48.96
N LYS A 567 -42.35 6.25 -47.89
CA LYS A 567 -41.17 7.14 -47.90
C LYS A 567 -39.85 6.38 -48.02
N GLU A 568 -39.85 5.12 -47.59
CA GLU A 568 -38.85 4.11 -47.97
C GLU A 568 -39.10 3.68 -49.42
#